data_AF-A0A1V2AX26-F1
#
_entry.id   AF-A0A1V2AX26-F1
#
_cell.length_a   1.000
_cell.length_b   1.000
_cell.length_c   1.000
_cell.angle_alpha   90.00
_cell.angle_beta   90.00
_cell.angle_gamma   90.00
#
_symmetry.space_group_name_H-M   'P 1'
#
loop_
_entity.id
_entity.type
_entity.pdbx_description
1 polymer ?
#
loop_
_entity_poly.entity_id
_entity_poly.type
_entity_poly.pdbx_seq_one_letter_code
_entity_poly.pdbx_strand_id
1 'polypeptide(L)'
;MTITDKIPTNTNWESGWILSGGIVSFPIAKLSPGGVTEVTFQVKTYENLDGVDWINNTAYVSDGINNIPTYGCDPQYGTCDTVTSVPVRASKGNLTITKTAAADGTYVIDDYITYNIVVKNTE
;
A
#
# COMPACT_ATOMS: atom_id res chain seq x y z
N MET A 1 4.47 18.08 -22.69
CA MET A 1 3.52 17.14 -22.08
C MET A 1 4.06 16.76 -20.72
N THR A 2 3.18 16.58 -19.74
CA THR A 2 3.56 16.28 -18.36
C THR A 2 2.64 15.20 -17.82
N ILE A 3 3.20 14.25 -17.09
CA ILE A 3 2.44 13.32 -16.28
C ILE A 3 2.42 13.87 -14.86
N THR A 4 1.24 13.90 -14.25
CA THR A 4 1.04 14.29 -12.86
C THR A 4 0.26 13.23 -12.12
N ASP A 5 0.63 12.98 -10.88
CA ASP A 5 -0.07 12.02 -10.04
C ASP A 5 -0.11 12.50 -8.59
N LYS A 6 -1.21 12.25 -7.89
CA LYS A 6 -1.32 12.57 -6.47
C LYS A 6 -0.73 11.42 -5.68
N ILE A 7 -0.01 11.69 -4.60
CA ILE A 7 0.41 10.61 -3.70
C ILE A 7 -0.83 9.86 -3.18
N PRO A 8 -0.93 8.54 -3.39
CA PRO A 8 -2.08 7.76 -2.94
C PRO A 8 -2.26 7.88 -1.43
N THR A 9 -3.51 7.90 -0.97
CA THR A 9 -3.83 7.82 0.45
C THR A 9 -3.19 6.58 1.07
N ASN A 10 -2.76 6.67 2.33
CA ASN A 10 -2.05 5.61 3.06
C ASN A 10 -0.64 5.32 2.56
N THR A 11 -0.04 6.24 1.80
CA THR A 11 1.34 6.15 1.33
C THR A 11 2.11 7.47 1.52
N ASN A 12 3.43 7.38 1.54
CA ASN A 12 4.37 8.48 1.47
C ASN A 12 5.17 8.38 0.16
N TRP A 13 5.50 9.52 -0.43
CA TRP A 13 6.45 9.54 -1.55
C TRP A 13 7.83 9.05 -1.10
N GLU A 14 8.46 8.20 -1.91
CA GLU A 14 9.79 7.67 -1.65
C GLU A 14 10.81 8.19 -2.67
N SER A 15 10.56 8.00 -3.98
CA SER A 15 11.52 8.37 -5.03
C SER A 15 10.93 8.43 -6.45
N GLY A 16 11.71 8.93 -7.41
CA GLY A 16 11.43 8.88 -8.85
C GLY A 16 11.17 10.26 -9.46
N TRP A 17 9.97 10.80 -9.25
CA TRP A 17 9.49 12.04 -9.89
C TRP A 17 9.62 13.26 -8.99
N ILE A 18 9.39 14.45 -9.55
CA ILE A 18 9.47 15.72 -8.80
C ILE A 18 8.21 15.86 -7.95
N LEU A 19 8.36 15.80 -6.62
CA LEU A 19 7.27 16.03 -5.66
C LEU A 19 7.13 17.53 -5.36
N SER A 20 5.90 18.05 -5.48
CA SER A 20 5.53 19.40 -5.02
C SER A 20 4.07 19.42 -4.57
N GLY A 21 3.82 19.87 -3.35
CA GLY A 21 2.45 20.01 -2.84
C GLY A 21 1.63 18.71 -2.79
N GLY A 22 2.28 17.54 -2.61
CA GLY A 22 1.60 16.24 -2.60
C GLY A 22 1.27 15.68 -4.00
N ILE A 23 1.74 16.34 -5.05
CA ILE A 23 1.63 15.90 -6.44
C ILE A 23 3.04 15.62 -6.96
N VAL A 24 3.23 14.45 -7.57
CA VAL A 24 4.44 14.12 -8.32
C VAL A 24 4.26 14.46 -9.78
N SER A 25 5.33 14.90 -10.44
CA SER A 25 5.29 15.29 -11.84
C SER A 25 6.50 14.80 -12.62
N PHE A 26 6.26 14.40 -13.87
CA PHE A 26 7.29 13.97 -14.82
C PHE A 26 7.09 14.62 -16.19
N PRO A 27 8.04 15.43 -16.68
CA PRO A 27 7.95 16.04 -18.00
C PRO A 27 8.33 15.02 -19.09
N ILE A 28 7.49 14.94 -20.13
CA ILE A 28 7.80 14.20 -21.37
C ILE A 28 8.20 15.19 -22.45
N ALA A 29 9.48 15.15 -22.84
CA ALA A 29 10.05 16.08 -23.82
C ALA A 29 9.46 15.88 -25.22
N LYS A 30 9.36 14.63 -25.69
CA LYS A 30 8.77 14.30 -27.00
C LYS A 30 8.28 12.85 -27.01
N LEU A 31 7.11 12.63 -27.59
CA LEU A 31 6.58 11.31 -27.92
C LEU A 31 6.05 11.38 -29.35
N SER A 32 6.54 10.50 -30.23
CA SER A 32 6.05 10.43 -31.62
C SER A 32 4.64 9.84 -31.68
N PRO A 33 3.84 10.11 -32.73
CA PRO A 33 2.56 9.43 -32.92
C PRO A 33 2.72 7.91 -32.88
N GLY A 34 1.94 7.23 -32.03
CA GLY A 34 2.06 5.78 -31.79
C GLY A 34 3.25 5.35 -30.93
N GLY A 35 4.06 6.27 -30.43
CA GLY A 35 5.17 5.98 -29.53
C GLY A 35 4.68 5.59 -28.13
N VAL A 36 5.41 4.69 -27.49
CA VAL A 36 5.18 4.24 -26.11
C VAL A 36 6.35 4.67 -25.25
N THR A 37 6.07 5.09 -24.02
CA THR A 37 7.08 5.39 -23.00
C THR A 37 6.64 4.80 -21.68
N GLU A 38 7.59 4.27 -20.93
CA GLU A 38 7.37 3.70 -19.59
C GLU A 38 8.08 4.58 -18.56
N VAL A 39 7.36 4.94 -17.50
CA VAL A 39 7.84 5.80 -16.43
C VAL A 39 7.38 5.24 -15.09
N THR A 40 8.20 5.42 -14.04
CA THR A 40 7.91 4.86 -12.72
C THR A 40 8.25 5.86 -11.62
N PHE A 41 7.49 5.80 -10.53
CA PHE A 41 7.80 6.45 -9.25
C PHE A 41 7.48 5.47 -8.11
N GLN A 42 8.06 5.70 -6.94
CA GLN A 42 7.88 4.83 -5.78
C GLN A 42 7.21 5.58 -4.63
N VAL A 43 6.30 4.87 -3.98
CA VAL A 43 5.68 5.25 -2.72
C VAL A 43 5.85 4.14 -1.71
N LYS A 44 5.88 4.51 -0.43
CA LYS A 44 5.94 3.59 0.69
C LYS A 44 4.63 3.66 1.46
N THR A 45 4.01 2.51 1.70
CA THR A 45 2.80 2.46 2.53
C THR A 45 3.07 2.91 3.96
N TYR A 46 2.05 3.40 4.65
CA TYR A 46 2.14 3.65 6.09
C TYR A 46 2.45 2.35 6.86
N GLU A 47 3.03 2.50 8.05
CA GLU A 47 3.37 1.36 8.92
C GLU A 47 2.13 0.60 9.40
N ASN A 48 0.99 1.29 9.49
CA ASN A 48 -0.30 0.69 9.82
C ASN A 48 -1.32 0.95 8.72
N LEU A 49 -1.95 -0.13 8.25
CA LEU A 49 -3.02 -0.15 7.25
C LEU A 49 -4.29 -0.84 7.79
N ASP A 50 -4.45 -0.94 9.12
CA ASP A 50 -5.63 -1.54 9.74
C ASP A 50 -6.91 -0.86 9.19
N GLY A 51 -7.84 -1.67 8.67
CA GLY A 51 -9.09 -1.18 8.07
C GLY A 51 -8.96 -0.61 6.65
N VAL A 52 -7.80 -0.76 5.99
CA VAL A 52 -7.60 -0.40 4.59
C VAL A 52 -7.61 -1.65 3.73
N ASP A 53 -8.58 -1.77 2.84
CA ASP A 53 -8.68 -2.91 1.91
C ASP A 53 -7.90 -2.69 0.60
N TRP A 54 -7.87 -1.44 0.12
CA TRP A 54 -7.31 -1.07 -1.17
C TRP A 54 -6.56 0.26 -1.11
N ILE A 55 -5.46 0.34 -1.85
CA ILE A 55 -4.78 1.60 -2.18
C ILE A 55 -5.07 1.90 -3.65
N ASN A 56 -5.84 2.96 -3.87
CA ASN A 56 -6.30 3.37 -5.21
C ASN A 56 -5.51 4.58 -5.70
N ASN A 57 -5.20 4.61 -6.98
CA ASN A 57 -4.46 5.70 -7.59
C ASN A 57 -4.83 5.95 -9.07
N THR A 58 -4.78 7.21 -9.50
CA THR A 58 -5.01 7.62 -10.89
C THR A 58 -4.09 8.78 -11.25
N ALA A 59 -3.20 8.54 -12.20
CA ALA A 59 -2.36 9.58 -12.80
C ALA A 59 -3.11 10.30 -13.92
N TYR A 60 -2.58 11.45 -14.32
CA TYR A 60 -3.09 12.27 -15.41
C TYR A 60 -1.97 12.67 -16.35
N VAL A 61 -2.26 12.68 -17.65
CA VAL A 61 -1.36 13.16 -18.70
C VAL A 61 -1.94 14.44 -19.29
N SER A 62 -1.14 15.50 -19.30
CA SER A 62 -1.52 16.78 -19.91
C SER A 62 -0.55 17.21 -21.00
N ASP A 63 -1.10 17.60 -22.15
CA ASP A 63 -0.37 18.25 -23.25
C ASP A 63 -0.33 19.79 -23.12
N GLY A 64 -0.91 20.34 -22.05
CA GLY A 64 -1.08 21.77 -21.80
C GLY A 64 -2.47 22.31 -22.19
N ILE A 65 -3.28 21.52 -22.88
CA ILE A 65 -4.66 21.85 -23.27
C ILE A 65 -5.63 20.81 -22.71
N ASN A 66 -5.36 19.54 -23.00
CA ASN A 66 -6.11 18.40 -22.54
C ASN A 66 -5.48 17.87 -21.25
N ASN A 67 -6.32 17.27 -20.41
CA ASN A 67 -5.89 16.52 -19.24
C ASN A 67 -6.66 15.21 -19.18
N ILE A 68 -5.96 14.09 -19.37
CA ILE A 68 -6.57 12.77 -19.58
C ILE A 68 -6.10 11.84 -18.46
N PRO A 69 -7.00 11.15 -17.75
CA PRO A 69 -6.59 10.16 -16.75
C PRO A 69 -5.91 8.96 -17.42
N THR A 70 -4.97 8.33 -16.72
CA THR A 70 -4.45 7.02 -17.10
C THR A 70 -5.49 5.93 -16.89
N TYR A 71 -5.35 4.82 -17.60
CA TYR A 71 -6.12 3.61 -17.34
C TYR A 71 -5.38 2.69 -16.35
N GLY A 72 -6.11 1.97 -15.52
CA GLY A 72 -5.57 0.98 -14.57
C GLY A 72 -5.13 -0.34 -15.22
N CYS A 73 -5.10 -0.40 -16.54
CA CYS A 73 -4.62 -1.53 -17.33
C CYS A 73 -3.84 -1.02 -18.55
N ASP A 74 -3.24 -1.95 -19.31
CA ASP A 74 -2.54 -1.59 -20.55
C ASP A 74 -3.48 -0.83 -21.50
N PRO A 75 -3.11 0.40 -21.93
CA PRO A 75 -3.93 1.25 -22.79
C PRO A 75 -4.24 0.63 -24.16
N GLN A 76 -3.52 -0.41 -24.59
CA GLN A 76 -3.85 -1.16 -25.81
C GLN A 76 -5.24 -1.80 -25.77
N TYR A 77 -5.78 -2.09 -24.59
CA TYR A 77 -7.07 -2.76 -24.42
C TYR A 77 -8.23 -1.84 -24.05
N GLY A 78 -7.94 -0.57 -23.68
CA GLY A 78 -8.86 0.59 -23.68
C GLY A 78 -10.21 0.50 -22.94
N THR A 79 -10.47 -0.56 -22.17
CA THR A 79 -11.82 -0.89 -21.65
C THR A 79 -11.88 -0.97 -20.12
N CYS A 80 -10.78 -0.69 -19.44
CA CYS A 80 -10.68 -0.82 -17.99
C CYS A 80 -10.97 0.50 -17.27
N ASP A 81 -11.15 0.43 -15.95
CA ASP A 81 -11.27 1.60 -15.09
C ASP A 81 -10.01 2.50 -15.21
N THR A 82 -10.19 3.79 -14.98
CA THR A 82 -9.13 4.78 -14.80
C THR A 82 -8.43 4.69 -13.44
N VAL A 83 -8.98 3.90 -12.52
CA VAL A 83 -8.41 3.66 -11.19
C VAL A 83 -7.54 2.40 -11.20
N THR A 84 -6.30 2.55 -10.75
CA THR A 84 -5.42 1.44 -10.39
C THR A 84 -5.62 1.10 -8.93
N SER A 85 -6.07 -0.13 -8.63
CA SER A 85 -6.35 -0.59 -7.26
C SER A 85 -5.38 -1.68 -6.84
N VAL A 86 -4.61 -1.42 -5.78
CA VAL A 86 -3.69 -2.39 -5.19
C VAL A 86 -4.30 -2.96 -3.90
N PRO A 87 -4.55 -4.29 -3.81
CA PRO A 87 -5.11 -4.88 -2.60
C PRO A 87 -4.09 -4.82 -1.47
N VAL A 88 -4.55 -4.40 -0.30
CA VAL A 88 -3.76 -4.47 0.94
C VAL A 88 -3.91 -5.88 1.50
N ARG A 89 -2.78 -6.54 1.76
CA ARG A 89 -2.79 -7.79 2.52
C ARG A 89 -2.85 -7.44 4.00
N ALA A 90 -3.81 -8.03 4.73
CA ALA A 90 -3.81 -7.99 6.18
C ALA A 90 -2.44 -8.49 6.68
N SER A 91 -1.69 -7.58 7.29
CA SER A 91 -0.32 -7.83 7.74
C SER A 91 -0.30 -7.86 9.27
N LYS A 92 -1.23 -8.59 9.89
CA LYS A 92 -1.19 -8.89 11.32
C LYS A 92 -1.79 -10.27 11.55
N GLY A 93 -0.92 -11.29 11.49
CA GLY A 93 -1.24 -12.61 12.05
C GLY A 93 -1.85 -12.42 13.43
N ASN A 94 -3.13 -12.73 13.57
CA ASN A 94 -3.82 -12.61 14.85
C ASN A 94 -3.25 -13.68 15.79
N LEU A 95 -2.78 -13.27 16.97
CA LEU A 95 -2.31 -14.20 17.99
C LEU A 95 -3.33 -14.30 19.11
N THR A 96 -3.65 -15.53 19.51
CA THR A 96 -4.26 -15.80 20.81
C THR A 96 -3.21 -16.34 21.75
N ILE A 97 -3.06 -15.70 22.90
CA ILE A 97 -2.08 -16.08 23.93
C ILE A 97 -2.84 -16.38 25.22
N THR A 98 -2.63 -17.57 25.78
CA THR A 98 -3.15 -17.93 27.11
C THR A 98 -2.00 -18.29 28.04
N LYS A 99 -2.07 -17.82 29.29
CA LYS A 99 -1.16 -18.20 30.36
C LYS A 99 -1.98 -18.78 31.51
N THR A 100 -1.68 -20.00 31.91
CA THR A 100 -2.34 -20.68 33.03
C THR A 100 -1.31 -21.28 33.97
N ALA A 101 -1.65 -21.42 35.25
CA ALA A 101 -0.86 -22.27 36.13
C ALA A 101 -1.02 -23.73 35.67
N ALA A 102 0.06 -24.51 35.73
CA ALA A 102 0.05 -25.90 35.28
C ALA A 102 -0.75 -26.82 36.23
N ALA A 103 -1.06 -26.36 37.44
CA ALA A 103 -1.90 -27.03 38.41
C ALA A 103 -2.79 -25.99 39.12
N ASP A 104 -3.97 -26.41 39.56
CA ASP A 104 -4.88 -25.61 40.38
C ASP A 104 -4.56 -25.82 41.86
N GLY A 105 -4.51 -24.74 42.66
CA GLY A 105 -4.28 -24.85 44.11
C GLY A 105 -3.76 -23.58 44.77
N THR A 106 -3.58 -23.68 46.11
CA THR A 106 -2.90 -22.64 46.90
C THR A 106 -1.44 -23.01 47.05
N TYR A 107 -0.54 -22.06 46.81
CA TYR A 107 0.90 -22.23 46.93
C TYR A 107 1.40 -21.57 48.22
N VAL A 108 2.43 -22.14 48.83
CA VAL A 108 3.07 -21.60 50.04
C VAL A 108 4.48 -21.08 49.75
N ILE A 109 5.17 -20.57 50.77
CA ILE A 109 6.55 -20.09 50.64
C ILE A 109 7.47 -21.23 50.19
N ASP A 110 8.42 -20.92 49.30
CA ASP A 110 9.37 -21.85 48.68
C ASP A 110 8.79 -22.91 47.71
N ASP A 111 7.50 -22.83 47.36
CA ASP A 111 6.91 -23.66 46.29
C ASP A 111 7.34 -23.19 44.88
N TYR A 112 7.49 -24.15 43.97
CA TYR A 112 7.66 -23.87 42.55
C TYR A 112 6.31 -23.84 41.83
N ILE A 113 6.03 -22.74 41.12
CA ILE A 113 4.86 -22.62 40.24
C ILE A 113 5.32 -22.75 38.78
N THR A 114 4.77 -23.73 38.08
CA THR A 114 4.96 -23.89 36.62
C THR A 114 3.80 -23.23 35.88
N TYR A 115 4.11 -22.47 34.82
CA TYR A 115 3.10 -21.86 33.96
C TYR A 115 3.11 -22.50 32.57
N ASN A 116 1.92 -22.78 32.05
CA ASN A 116 1.72 -23.16 30.67
C ASN A 116 1.38 -21.92 29.84
N ILE A 117 2.17 -21.68 28.80
CA ILE A 117 1.93 -20.61 27.83
C ILE A 117 1.59 -21.27 26.50
N VAL A 118 0.41 -20.99 25.98
CA VAL A 118 -0.02 -21.44 24.66
C VAL A 118 -0.13 -20.22 23.76
N VAL A 119 0.57 -20.28 22.64
CA VAL A 119 0.50 -19.26 21.57
C VAL A 119 -0.10 -19.92 20.36
N LYS A 120 -1.23 -19.40 19.89
CA LYS A 120 -1.86 -19.84 18.65
C LYS A 120 -1.83 -18.69 17.66
N ASN A 121 -1.20 -18.92 16.51
CA ASN A 121 -1.49 -18.12 15.32
C ASN A 121 -2.90 -18.48 14.84
N THR A 122 -3.76 -17.48 14.73
CA THR A 122 -5.16 -17.62 14.33
C THR A 122 -5.40 -17.22 12.87
N GLU A 123 -4.31 -16.97 12.13
CA GLU A 123 -4.27 -16.83 10.66
C GLU A 123 -3.47 -17.94 9.99
#